data_AF-X7ZXK0-F1
#
_entry.id   AF-X7ZXK0-F1
#
_cell.length_a   1.000
_cell.length_b   1.000
_cell.length_c   1.000
_cell.angle_alpha   90.00
_cell.angle_beta   90.00
_cell.angle_gamma   90.00
#
_symmetry.space_group_name_H-M   'P 1'
#
loop_
_entity.id
_entity.type
_entity.pdbx_description
1 polymer ?
#
loop_
_entity_poly.entity_id
_entity_poly.type
_entity_poly.pdbx_seq_one_letter_code
_entity_poly.pdbx_strand_id
1 'polypeptide(L)'
;MPSELTDLQLLHELEPVVEKNLNRHLSMHKDWNPHDYIPWSDGKNFYALGGQDWSPEQSKLSDVAQVAMVQNLVTEDNLPSYHREIAMNFGMDGPWGNGSTAGPPRKTAMESRCVTILW
;
A
#
# COMPACT_ATOMS: atom_id res chain seq x y z
N MET A 1 28.40 -28.45 12.01
CA MET A 1 27.13 -27.76 12.25
C MET A 1 27.30 -26.34 11.73
N PRO A 2 26.42 -25.81 10.87
CA PRO A 2 26.36 -24.36 10.68
C PRO A 2 26.17 -23.75 12.08
N SER A 3 26.94 -22.73 12.44
CA SER A 3 26.68 -22.00 13.69
C SER A 3 25.24 -21.49 13.64
N GLU A 4 24.45 -21.70 14.71
CA GLU A 4 23.15 -21.04 14.81
C GLU A 4 23.38 -19.53 14.81
N LEU A 5 23.05 -18.89 13.69
CA LEU A 5 23.09 -17.45 13.56
C LEU A 5 21.99 -16.87 14.43
N THR A 6 22.28 -15.76 15.11
CA THR A 6 21.23 -14.95 15.73
C THR A 6 20.37 -14.30 14.65
N ASP A 7 19.14 -13.89 14.99
CA ASP A 7 18.24 -13.23 14.04
C ASP A 7 18.90 -12.00 13.38
N LEU A 8 19.68 -11.23 14.14
CA LEU A 8 20.42 -10.07 13.62
C LEU A 8 21.50 -10.49 12.60
N GLN A 9 22.24 -11.57 12.88
CA GLN A 9 23.24 -12.08 11.95
C GLN A 9 22.59 -12.59 10.66
N LEU A 10 21.44 -13.27 10.78
CA LEU A 10 20.67 -13.73 9.63
C LEU A 10 20.17 -12.57 8.76
N LEU A 11 19.68 -11.48 9.37
CA LEU A 11 19.23 -10.28 8.65
C LEU A 11 20.36 -9.61 7.86
N HIS A 12 21.57 -9.56 8.42
CA HIS A 12 22.74 -9.04 7.70
C HIS A 12 23.19 -9.95 6.56
N GLU A 13 23.22 -11.27 6.76
CA GLU A 13 23.59 -12.21 5.69
C GLU A 13 22.61 -12.18 4.51
N LEU A 14 21.33 -11.93 4.78
CA LEU A 14 20.29 -11.83 3.75
C LEU A 14 20.23 -10.47 3.05
N GLU A 15 20.86 -9.44 3.60
CA GLU A 15 20.79 -8.06 3.10
C GLU A 15 21.11 -7.92 1.60
N PRO A 16 22.16 -8.55 1.03
CA PRO A 16 22.45 -8.47 -0.41
C PRO A 16 21.37 -9.13 -1.29
N VAL A 17 20.74 -10.19 -0.78
CA VAL A 17 19.66 -10.89 -1.49
C VAL A 17 18.39 -10.06 -1.49
N VAL A 18 18.10 -9.40 -0.36
CA VAL A 18 16.96 -8.47 -0.24
C VAL A 18 17.14 -7.29 -1.17
N GLU A 19 18.32 -6.66 -1.18
CA GLU A 19 18.62 -5.53 -2.06
C GLU A 19 18.40 -5.89 -3.54
N LYS A 20 18.94 -7.03 -3.98
CA LYS A 20 18.76 -7.51 -5.36
C LYS A 20 17.28 -7.69 -5.72
N ASN A 21 16.49 -8.31 -4.84
CA ASN A 21 15.08 -8.57 -5.10
C ASN A 21 14.23 -7.30 -5.03
N LEU A 22 14.56 -6.39 -4.13
CA LEU A 22 13.92 -5.11 -4.04
C LEU A 22 14.17 -4.27 -5.29
N ASN A 23 15.42 -4.17 -5.74
CA ASN A 23 15.77 -3.45 -6.96
C ASN A 23 15.03 -4.03 -8.18
N ARG A 24 14.90 -5.37 -8.25
CA ARG A 24 14.09 -6.04 -9.28
C ARG A 24 12.60 -5.69 -9.16
N HIS A 25 12.04 -5.65 -7.96
CA HIS A 25 10.64 -5.28 -7.76
C HIS A 25 10.39 -3.84 -8.23
N LEU A 26 11.27 -2.91 -7.83
CA LEU A 26 11.16 -1.50 -8.19
C LEU A 26 11.34 -1.27 -9.70
N SER A 27 12.20 -2.04 -10.39
CA SER A 27 12.38 -1.88 -11.84
C SER A 27 11.21 -2.39 -12.68
N MET A 28 10.38 -3.28 -12.12
CA MET A 28 9.18 -3.81 -12.76
C MET A 28 7.92 -3.00 -12.42
N HIS A 29 8.03 -2.06 -11.48
CA HIS A 29 6.93 -1.19 -11.11
C HIS A 29 6.49 -0.33 -12.30
N LYS A 30 5.18 -0.12 -12.42
CA LYS A 30 4.59 0.82 -13.36
C LYS A 30 3.92 1.91 -12.56
N ASP A 31 4.32 3.15 -12.79
CA ASP A 31 3.66 4.30 -12.17
C ASP A 31 2.21 4.38 -12.64
N TRP A 32 1.32 4.64 -11.69
CA TRP A 32 -0.11 4.86 -11.93
C TRP A 32 -0.66 5.81 -10.87
N ASN A 33 -1.73 6.53 -11.17
CA ASN A 33 -2.41 7.36 -10.20
C ASN A 33 -3.88 6.91 -10.03
N PRO A 34 -4.45 7.01 -8.82
CA PRO A 34 -5.85 6.67 -8.56
C PRO A 34 -6.83 7.35 -9.52
N HIS A 35 -6.61 8.63 -9.82
CA HIS A 35 -7.48 9.42 -10.68
C HIS A 35 -7.55 8.93 -12.13
N ASP A 36 -6.60 8.10 -12.57
CA ASP A 36 -6.60 7.51 -13.92
C ASP A 36 -7.70 6.45 -14.08
N TYR A 37 -8.25 5.93 -12.98
CA TYR A 37 -9.22 4.83 -12.96
C TYR A 37 -10.62 5.24 -12.48
N ILE A 38 -10.81 6.50 -12.09
CA ILE A 38 -12.10 7.01 -11.62
C ILE A 38 -12.93 7.50 -12.82
N PRO A 39 -14.16 6.98 -13.04
CA PRO A 39 -15.05 7.46 -14.10
C PRO A 39 -15.67 8.81 -13.70
N TRP A 40 -14.90 9.89 -13.78
CA TRP A 40 -15.30 11.23 -13.33
C TRP A 40 -16.61 11.74 -13.95
N SER A 41 -16.93 11.30 -15.18
CA SER A 41 -18.17 11.62 -15.87
C SER A 41 -19.43 11.16 -15.13
N ASP A 42 -19.30 10.13 -14.30
CA ASP A 42 -20.41 9.52 -13.56
C ASP A 42 -20.63 10.20 -12.20
N GLY A 43 -19.75 11.14 -11.82
CA GLY A 43 -19.79 11.87 -10.56
C GLY A 43 -21.05 12.72 -10.42
N LYS A 44 -21.66 12.67 -9.23
CA LYS A 44 -22.87 13.43 -8.89
C LYS A 44 -22.69 14.13 -7.55
N ASN A 45 -23.36 15.27 -7.39
CA ASN A 45 -23.39 15.98 -6.13
C ASN A 45 -24.20 15.21 -5.07
N PHE A 46 -23.77 15.30 -3.81
CA PHE A 46 -24.59 14.92 -2.66
C PHE A 46 -25.70 15.94 -2.41
N TYR A 47 -26.71 15.58 -1.62
CA TYR A 47 -27.86 16.45 -1.33
C TYR A 47 -27.46 17.84 -0.82
N ALA A 48 -26.45 17.91 0.05
CA ALA A 48 -25.92 19.17 0.58
C ALA A 48 -25.44 20.17 -0.50
N LEU A 49 -25.07 19.68 -1.68
CA LEU A 49 -24.64 20.46 -2.84
C LEU A 49 -25.68 20.46 -3.97
N GLY A 50 -26.95 20.25 -3.63
CA GLY A 50 -28.08 20.29 -4.57
C GLY A 50 -28.26 19.03 -5.41
N GLY A 51 -27.66 17.90 -5.00
CA GLY A 51 -27.82 16.60 -5.66
C GLY A 51 -28.69 15.62 -4.87
N GLN A 52 -28.26 14.36 -4.83
CA GLN A 52 -29.00 13.27 -4.18
C GLN A 52 -28.12 12.61 -3.12
N ASP A 53 -28.69 12.23 -1.98
CA ASP A 53 -27.97 11.43 -1.00
C ASP A 53 -27.67 10.01 -1.50
N TRP A 54 -26.62 9.41 -0.96
CA TRP A 54 -26.28 8.03 -1.26
C TRP A 54 -27.37 7.08 -0.75
N SER A 55 -27.64 6.03 -1.52
CA SER A 55 -28.48 4.91 -1.13
C SER A 55 -27.86 3.60 -1.62
N PRO A 56 -28.08 2.46 -0.92
CA PRO A 56 -27.47 1.18 -1.29
C PRO A 56 -27.75 0.74 -2.74
N GLU A 57 -28.91 1.12 -3.30
CA GLU A 57 -29.33 0.77 -4.66
C GLU A 57 -28.49 1.46 -5.75
N GLN A 58 -27.71 2.48 -5.39
CA GLN A 58 -26.78 3.16 -6.31
C GLN A 58 -25.52 2.33 -6.56
N SER A 59 -25.21 1.37 -5.67
CA SER A 59 -24.08 0.46 -5.84
C SER A 59 -24.36 -0.57 -6.92
N LYS A 60 -23.43 -0.72 -7.87
CA LYS A 60 -23.46 -1.79 -8.88
C LYS A 60 -22.79 -3.08 -8.41
N LEU A 61 -22.20 -3.09 -7.22
CA LEU A 61 -21.47 -4.22 -6.65
C LEU A 61 -22.44 -5.18 -5.96
N SER A 62 -22.20 -6.49 -6.09
CA SER A 62 -22.89 -7.49 -5.28
C SER A 62 -22.52 -7.34 -3.80
N ASP A 63 -23.37 -7.82 -2.90
CA ASP A 63 -23.14 -7.73 -1.44
C ASP A 63 -21.77 -8.26 -1.03
N VAL A 64 -21.36 -9.41 -1.58
CA VAL A 64 -20.02 -9.99 -1.33
C VAL A 64 -18.89 -9.06 -1.78
N ALA A 65 -19.05 -8.39 -2.93
CA ALA A 65 -18.04 -7.47 -3.44
C ALA A 65 -17.98 -6.19 -2.61
N GLN A 66 -19.12 -5.70 -2.11
CA GLN A 66 -19.16 -4.56 -1.19
C GLN A 66 -18.43 -4.87 0.13
N VAL A 67 -18.70 -6.04 0.72
CA VAL A 67 -18.00 -6.49 1.94
C VAL A 67 -16.50 -6.62 1.71
N ALA A 68 -16.09 -7.23 0.60
CA ALA A 68 -14.67 -7.35 0.24
C ALA A 68 -14.01 -5.98 0.05
N MET A 69 -14.70 -5.04 -0.59
CA MET A 69 -14.20 -3.66 -0.79
C MET A 69 -13.99 -2.94 0.54
N VAL A 70 -14.96 -2.98 1.45
CA VAL A 70 -14.84 -2.34 2.77
C VAL A 70 -13.73 -2.98 3.59
N GLN A 71 -13.63 -4.31 3.57
CA GLN A 71 -12.56 -5.02 4.27
C GLN A 71 -11.18 -4.59 3.75
N ASN A 72 -10.99 -4.60 2.42
CA ASN A 72 -9.73 -4.18 1.81
C ASN A 72 -9.41 -2.73 2.14
N LEU A 73 -10.41 -1.83 2.07
CA LEU A 73 -10.22 -0.42 2.41
C LEU A 73 -9.74 -0.25 3.85
N VAL A 74 -10.38 -0.89 4.83
CA VAL A 74 -9.98 -0.76 6.25
C VAL A 74 -8.60 -1.36 6.51
N THR A 75 -8.22 -2.43 5.81
CA THR A 75 -6.86 -2.98 5.93
C THR A 75 -5.80 -2.05 5.33
N GLU A 76 -6.09 -1.44 4.18
CA GLU A 76 -5.18 -0.50 3.53
C GLU A 76 -5.11 0.84 4.28
N ASP A 77 -6.19 1.27 4.96
CA ASP A 77 -6.16 2.51 5.77
C ASP A 77 -5.27 2.38 7.02
N ASN A 78 -4.95 1.15 7.43
CA ASN A 78 -4.04 0.87 8.55
C ASN A 78 -2.54 0.93 8.16
N LEU A 79 -2.21 1.37 6.94
CA LEU A 79 -0.84 1.54 6.46
C LEU A 79 0.12 2.29 7.42
N PRO A 80 -0.30 3.35 8.13
CA PRO A 80 0.58 4.02 9.09
C PRO A 80 1.09 3.10 10.20
N SER A 81 0.25 2.15 10.67
CA SER A 81 0.63 1.17 11.68
C SER A 81 1.64 0.17 11.14
N TYR A 82 1.43 -0.36 9.93
CA TYR A 82 2.36 -1.28 9.29
C TYR A 82 3.73 -0.63 9.07
N HIS A 83 3.76 0.63 8.64
CA HIS A 83 5.00 1.36 8.43
C HIS A 83 5.77 1.58 9.74
N ARG A 84 5.06 1.90 10.82
CA ARG A 84 5.66 2.03 12.16
C ARG A 84 6.28 0.72 12.64
N GLU A 85 5.58 -0.41 12.51
CA GLU A 85 6.07 -1.71 12.94
C GLU A 85 7.35 -2.11 12.17
N ILE A 86 7.39 -1.88 10.86
CA ILE A 86 8.59 -2.16 10.06
C ILE A 86 9.76 -1.28 10.52
N ALA A 87 9.54 0.02 10.72
CA ALA A 87 10.59 0.93 11.17
C ALA A 87 11.13 0.58 12.57
N MET A 88 10.27 0.12 13.48
CA MET A 88 10.68 -0.31 14.83
C MET A 88 11.51 -1.59 14.82
N ASN A 89 11.24 -2.52 13.90
CA ASN A 89 11.91 -3.82 13.88
C ASN A 89 13.16 -3.88 12.99
N PHE A 90 13.22 -3.07 11.93
CA PHE A 90 14.28 -3.12 10.92
C PHE A 90 15.07 -1.82 10.76
N GLY A 91 14.70 -0.78 11.51
CA GLY A 91 15.27 0.55 11.36
C GLY A 91 14.75 1.28 10.12
N MET A 92 15.27 2.49 9.88
CA MET A 92 14.88 3.35 8.76
C MET A 92 15.81 3.26 7.56
N ASP A 93 16.96 2.59 7.71
CA ASP A 93 18.03 2.56 6.72
C ASP A 93 18.23 1.15 6.14
N GLY A 94 18.91 1.07 4.99
CA GLY A 94 19.24 -0.18 4.33
C GLY A 94 18.06 -0.85 3.57
N PRO A 95 18.31 -2.03 2.98
CA PRO A 95 17.31 -2.76 2.17
C PRO A 95 16.06 -3.18 2.94
N TRP A 96 16.15 -3.29 4.27
CA TRP A 96 15.04 -3.71 5.15
C TRP A 96 14.12 -2.56 5.55
N GLY A 97 14.65 -1.38 5.90
CA GLY A 97 13.88 -0.25 6.42
C GLY A 97 13.33 0.69 5.35
N ASN A 98 14.19 1.15 4.43
CA ASN A 98 13.81 2.12 3.40
C ASN A 98 13.78 1.54 1.99
N GLY A 99 14.50 0.43 1.83
CA GLY A 99 14.65 -0.17 0.54
C GLY A 99 15.42 0.71 -0.45
N SER A 100 16.75 0.58 -0.38
CA SER A 100 17.72 1.10 -1.34
C SER A 100 17.84 2.63 -1.42
N THR A 101 19.10 3.06 -1.43
CA THR A 101 19.58 4.44 -1.47
C THR A 101 18.90 5.30 -2.56
N ALA A 102 18.49 6.51 -2.16
CA ALA A 102 17.98 7.63 -2.96
C ALA A 102 16.47 7.66 -3.33
N GLY A 103 15.65 8.18 -2.41
CA GLY A 103 14.32 8.74 -2.70
C GLY A 103 13.37 8.77 -1.48
N PRO A 104 12.27 9.54 -1.53
CA PRO A 104 11.19 9.42 -0.53
C PRO A 104 10.65 7.99 -0.51
N PRO A 105 10.05 7.53 0.61
CA PRO A 105 9.67 6.12 0.80
C PRO A 105 8.69 5.64 -0.29
N ARG A 106 9.23 4.95 -1.30
CA ARG A 106 8.48 4.57 -2.51
C ARG A 106 7.40 3.52 -2.23
N LYS A 107 7.61 2.65 -1.23
CA LYS A 107 6.62 1.63 -0.82
C LYS A 107 5.37 2.28 -0.23
N THR A 108 5.54 3.13 0.78
CA THR A 108 4.43 3.86 1.42
C THR A 108 3.67 4.70 0.41
N ALA A 109 4.38 5.39 -0.48
CA ALA A 109 3.75 6.18 -1.55
C ALA A 109 3.01 5.33 -2.60
N MET A 110 3.38 4.06 -2.79
CA MET A 110 2.66 3.12 -3.67
C MET A 110 1.41 2.57 -2.98
N GLU A 111 1.51 2.20 -1.71
CA GLU A 111 0.40 1.65 -0.93
C GLU A 111 -0.67 2.71 -0.63
N SER A 112 -0.29 3.98 -0.36
CA SER A 112 -1.25 5.07 -0.18
C SER A 112 -2.14 5.31 -1.43
N ARG A 113 -1.67 4.92 -2.62
CA ARG A 113 -2.49 4.98 -3.85
C ARG A 113 -3.61 3.95 -3.84
N CYS A 114 -3.40 2.78 -3.25
CA CYS A 114 -4.42 1.74 -3.10
C CYS A 114 -5.58 2.23 -2.21
N VAL A 115 -5.30 2.96 -1.13
CA VAL A 115 -6.38 3.56 -0.30
C VAL A 115 -7.16 4.60 -1.10
N THR A 116 -6.44 5.45 -1.84
CA THR A 116 -7.03 6.61 -2.53
C THR A 116 -7.95 6.20 -3.70
N ILE A 117 -7.69 5.07 -4.37
CA ILE A 117 -8.58 4.59 -5.46
C ILE A 117 -9.85 3.91 -4.93
N LEU A 118 -9.83 3.46 -3.66
CA LEU A 118 -10.97 2.84 -2.99
C LEU A 118 -11.91 3.88 -2.33
N TRP A 119 -11.45 5.14 -2.22
CA TRP A 119 -12.24 6.32 -1.83
C TRP A 119 -12.92 6.94 -3.04
#